data_AF-A0AAU7VMF1-F1
#
_entry.id   AF-A0AAU7VMF1-F1
#
_cell.length_a   1.000
_cell.length_b   1.000
_cell.length_c   1.000
_cell.angle_alpha   90.00
_cell.angle_beta   90.00
_cell.angle_gamma   90.00
#
_symmetry.space_group_name_H-M   'P 1'
#
loop_
_entity.id
_entity.type
_entity.pdbx_description
1 polymer ?
#
loop_
_entity_poly.entity_id
_entity_poly.type
_entity_poly.pdbx_seq_one_letter_code
_entity_poly.pdbx_strand_id
1 'polypeptide(L)'
;MGEIFELEINDIQPSQLFVSEQKLKNVYKWLNKDINSYDPIPVKDLNGKTVFTDGHTRSFALYKLGAKKVKVYWDKDELDWEAYQICVNWCLKEGITNITHLESRILNDDQYRLMWHERCRKMQAKVRKRKSQGSLNKPS
;
A
#
# COMPACT_ATOMS: atom_id res chain seq x y z
N MET A 1 7.09 12.03 12.55
CA MET A 1 7.40 10.61 12.31
C MET A 1 7.07 9.84 13.58
N GLY A 2 6.36 8.71 13.48
CA GLY A 2 5.99 7.90 14.63
C GLY A 2 7.18 7.13 15.21
N GLU A 3 6.94 6.36 16.26
CA GLU A 3 7.89 5.36 16.75
C GLU A 3 8.20 4.35 15.64
N ILE A 4 9.48 4.02 15.49
CA ILE A 4 9.96 3.05 14.51
C ILE A 4 10.11 1.70 15.19
N PHE A 5 9.55 0.66 14.58
CA PHE A 5 9.64 -0.72 15.06
C PHE A 5 9.78 -1.67 13.86
N GLU A 6 10.02 -2.95 14.11
CA GLU A 6 10.14 -3.96 13.05
C GLU A 6 8.96 -4.93 13.06
N LEU A 7 8.52 -5.32 11.87
CA LEU A 7 7.52 -6.36 11.65
C LEU A 7 8.01 -7.35 10.62
N GLU A 8 7.55 -8.60 10.71
CA GLU A 8 7.70 -9.56 9.61
C GLU A 8 6.98 -9.01 8.37
N ILE A 9 7.67 -8.95 7.25
CA ILE A 9 7.17 -8.30 6.04
C ILE A 9 5.94 -9.02 5.47
N ASN A 10 5.81 -10.31 5.77
CA ASN A 10 4.71 -11.15 5.36
C ASN A 10 3.47 -11.03 6.26
N ASP A 11 3.60 -10.43 7.44
CA ASP A 11 2.48 -10.24 8.37
C ASP A 11 1.72 -8.92 8.10
N ILE A 12 2.24 -8.09 7.18
CA ILE A 12 1.63 -6.81 6.82
C ILE A 12 0.78 -6.97 5.55
N GLN A 13 -0.49 -6.60 5.65
CA GLN A 13 -1.44 -6.68 4.53
C GLN A 13 -1.17 -5.60 3.48
N PRO A 14 -1.03 -5.99 2.19
CA PRO A 14 -1.04 -5.02 1.10
C PRO A 14 -2.39 -4.34 0.91
N SER A 15 -2.33 -3.08 0.48
CA SER A 15 -3.48 -2.28 0.02
C SER A 15 -3.32 -1.90 -1.46
N GLN A 16 -2.40 -2.57 -2.16
CA GLN A 16 -2.09 -2.32 -3.57
C GLN A 16 -2.07 -3.63 -4.35
N LEU A 17 -2.76 -3.66 -5.50
CA LEU A 17 -2.91 -4.87 -6.32
C LEU A 17 -1.71 -5.18 -7.22
N PHE A 18 -0.96 -4.16 -7.63
CA PHE A 18 0.08 -4.28 -8.66
C PHE A 18 1.34 -3.55 -8.25
N VAL A 19 2.49 -3.88 -8.85
CA VAL A 19 3.74 -3.13 -8.69
C VAL A 19 4.13 -2.55 -10.04
N SER A 20 4.53 -1.27 -10.07
CA SER A 20 5.09 -0.67 -11.28
C SER A 20 6.52 -1.16 -11.48
N GLU A 21 6.80 -1.77 -12.62
CA GLU A 21 8.12 -2.24 -13.00
C GLU A 21 9.15 -1.09 -12.99
N GLN A 22 8.77 0.09 -13.50
CA GLN A 22 9.63 1.26 -13.53
C GLN A 22 9.96 1.77 -12.12
N LYS A 23 8.97 1.83 -11.23
CA LYS A 23 9.20 2.20 -9.82
C LYS A 23 10.08 1.17 -9.13
N LEU A 24 9.86 -0.13 -9.40
CA LEU A 24 10.67 -1.20 -8.84
C LEU A 24 12.14 -1.11 -9.26
N LYS A 25 12.41 -0.85 -10.56
CA LYS A 25 13.77 -0.59 -11.07
C LYS A 25 14.44 0.58 -10.34
N ASN A 26 13.70 1.66 -10.08
CA ASN A 26 14.22 2.82 -9.37
C ASN A 26 14.52 2.51 -7.89
N VAL A 27 13.64 1.75 -7.23
CA VAL A 27 13.86 1.29 -5.85
C VAL A 27 15.10 0.41 -5.75
N TYR A 28 15.30 -0.55 -6.66
CA TYR A 28 16.52 -1.37 -6.64
C TYR A 28 17.79 -0.53 -6.82
N LYS A 29 17.80 0.44 -7.73
CA LYS A 29 18.94 1.36 -7.90
C LYS A 29 19.24 2.15 -6.63
N TRP A 30 18.21 2.52 -5.87
CA TRP A 30 18.37 3.22 -4.60
C TRP A 30 18.87 2.30 -3.48
N LEU A 31 18.27 1.11 -3.31
CA LEU A 31 18.67 0.12 -2.30
C LEU A 31 20.06 -0.46 -2.53
N ASN A 32 20.54 -0.53 -3.78
CA ASN A 32 21.90 -0.97 -4.08
C ASN A 32 22.99 -0.09 -3.45
N LYS A 33 22.65 1.13 -3.00
CA LYS A 33 23.59 2.01 -2.29
C LYS A 33 23.79 1.56 -0.84
N ASP A 34 22.69 1.21 -0.17
CA ASP A 34 22.66 0.62 1.16
C ASP A 34 21.25 0.03 1.42
N ILE A 35 21.19 -1.28 1.61
CA ILE A 35 19.92 -1.99 1.87
C ILE A 35 19.30 -1.62 3.23
N ASN A 36 20.08 -1.06 4.15
CA ASN A 36 19.64 -0.68 5.49
C ASN A 36 19.22 0.79 5.62
N SER A 37 19.52 1.61 4.59
CA SER A 37 19.29 3.07 4.61
C SER A 37 17.89 3.47 4.14
N TYR A 38 16.93 2.55 4.11
CA TYR A 38 15.58 2.89 3.67
C TYR A 38 14.77 3.56 4.77
N ASP A 39 13.96 4.54 4.38
CA ASP A 39 12.98 5.15 5.28
C ASP A 39 11.96 4.10 5.73
N PRO A 40 11.60 4.06 7.03
CA PRO A 40 10.59 3.15 7.56
C PRO A 40 9.28 3.21 6.76
N ILE A 41 8.66 2.05 6.58
CA ILE A 41 7.45 1.91 5.77
C ILE A 41 6.21 2.25 6.61
N PRO A 42 5.31 3.13 6.14
CA PRO A 42 4.14 3.51 6.91
C PRO A 42 3.11 2.37 6.95
N VAL A 43 2.61 2.10 8.16
CA VAL A 43 1.56 1.08 8.40
C VAL A 43 0.44 1.64 9.26
N LYS A 44 -0.74 1.03 9.18
CA LYS A 44 -1.90 1.39 10.00
C LYS A 44 -2.61 0.15 10.50
N ASP A 45 -3.11 0.19 11.74
CA ASP A 45 -4.13 -0.77 12.18
C ASP A 45 -5.47 -0.39 11.53
N LEU A 46 -5.98 -1.29 10.70
CA LEU A 46 -7.27 -1.16 10.06
C LEU A 46 -8.09 -2.40 10.41
N ASN A 47 -9.02 -2.22 11.36
CA ASN A 47 -9.89 -3.29 11.87
C ASN A 47 -9.11 -4.48 12.44
N GLY A 48 -8.08 -4.22 13.25
CA GLY A 48 -7.26 -5.26 13.88
C GLY A 48 -6.26 -5.93 12.93
N LYS A 49 -6.05 -5.37 11.73
CA LYS A 49 -5.04 -5.84 10.78
C LYS A 49 -4.04 -4.73 10.50
N THR A 50 -2.76 -5.07 10.57
CA THR A 50 -1.69 -4.15 10.14
C THR A 50 -1.62 -4.10 8.61
N VAL A 51 -1.80 -2.91 8.05
CA VAL A 51 -1.88 -2.66 6.60
C VAL A 51 -0.82 -1.66 6.18
N PHE A 52 -0.15 -1.89 5.05
CA PHE A 52 0.68 -0.88 4.39
C PHE A 52 -0.19 0.27 3.91
N THR A 53 0.06 1.51 4.35
CA THR A 53 -0.59 2.70 3.78
C THR A 53 0.15 3.19 2.53
N ASP A 54 1.47 3.02 2.48
CA ASP A 54 2.29 3.27 1.30
C ASP A 54 3.52 2.33 1.32
N GLY A 55 4.40 2.44 0.32
CA GLY A 55 5.69 1.76 0.30
C GLY A 55 5.66 0.35 -0.26
N HIS A 56 4.56 -0.13 -0.85
CA HIS A 56 4.45 -1.51 -1.38
C HIS A 56 5.57 -1.88 -2.35
N THR A 57 6.00 -0.97 -3.23
CA THR A 57 7.13 -1.22 -4.14
C THR A 57 8.46 -1.36 -3.39
N ARG A 58 8.66 -0.59 -2.31
CA ARG A 58 9.84 -0.69 -1.44
C ARG A 58 9.82 -1.98 -0.64
N SER A 59 8.71 -2.32 -0.01
CA SER A 59 8.52 -3.58 0.72
C SER A 59 8.74 -4.78 -0.20
N PHE A 60 8.17 -4.76 -1.41
CA PHE A 60 8.36 -5.85 -2.37
C PHE A 60 9.83 -6.00 -2.79
N ALA A 61 10.54 -4.89 -3.06
CA ALA A 61 11.97 -4.94 -3.38
C ALA A 61 12.81 -5.51 -2.22
N LEU A 62 12.53 -5.10 -0.98
CA LEU A 62 13.21 -5.61 0.22
C LEU A 62 12.98 -7.12 0.38
N TYR A 63 11.73 -7.59 0.21
CA TYR A 63 11.42 -9.02 0.17
C TYR A 63 12.25 -9.76 -0.89
N LYS A 64 12.30 -9.23 -2.12
CA LYS A 64 13.07 -9.83 -3.22
C LYS A 64 14.59 -9.87 -2.96
N LEU A 65 15.10 -8.99 -2.11
CA LEU A 65 16.48 -8.97 -1.63
C LEU A 65 16.70 -9.83 -0.37
N GLY A 66 15.69 -10.57 0.09
CA GLY A 66 15.80 -11.51 1.20
C GLY A 66 15.46 -10.94 2.58
N ALA A 67 14.93 -9.71 2.66
CA ALA A 67 14.47 -9.15 3.93
C ALA A 67 13.26 -9.94 4.46
N LYS A 68 13.37 -10.42 5.71
CA LYS A 68 12.27 -11.06 6.44
C LYS A 68 11.45 -10.05 7.23
N LYS A 69 12.13 -9.04 7.79
CA LYS A 69 11.54 -7.95 8.55
C LYS A 69 11.76 -6.62 7.86
N VAL A 70 10.88 -5.66 8.17
CA VAL A 70 11.00 -4.28 7.73
C VAL A 70 10.79 -3.30 8.88
N LYS A 71 11.53 -2.19 8.84
CA LYS A 71 11.29 -1.02 9.69
C LYS A 71 9.99 -0.37 9.26
N VAL A 72 9.10 -0.15 10.21
CA VAL A 72 7.79 0.47 10.00
C VAL A 72 7.54 1.56 11.04
N TYR A 73 6.53 2.38 10.77
CA TYR A 73 5.98 3.30 11.75
C TYR A 73 4.46 3.39 11.60
N TRP A 74 3.77 3.71 12.70
CA TRP A 74 2.33 3.95 12.65
C TRP A 74 2.02 5.26 11.93
N ASP A 75 1.31 5.14 10.82
CA ASP A 75 0.81 6.26 10.04
C ASP A 75 -0.28 7.00 10.82
N LYS A 76 -0.03 8.28 11.06
CA LYS A 76 -0.90 9.18 11.83
C LYS A 76 -1.64 10.16 10.93
N ASP A 77 -1.39 10.15 9.63
CA ASP A 77 -2.04 11.05 8.70
C ASP A 77 -3.55 10.73 8.64
N GLU A 78 -4.38 11.77 8.54
CA GLU A 78 -5.81 11.60 8.34
C GLU A 78 -6.12 11.18 6.90
N LEU A 79 -6.01 9.88 6.66
CA LEU A 79 -6.28 9.27 5.36
C LEU A 79 -7.77 8.91 5.21
N ASP A 80 -8.20 8.73 3.96
CA ASP A 80 -9.53 8.20 3.67
C ASP A 80 -9.58 6.68 3.97
N TRP A 81 -9.84 6.33 5.23
CA TRP A 81 -9.83 4.94 5.69
C TRP A 81 -10.88 4.05 4.98
N GLU A 82 -11.99 4.63 4.49
CA GLU A 82 -12.94 3.90 3.66
C GLU A 82 -12.30 3.50 2.33
N ALA A 83 -11.56 4.42 1.68
CA ALA A 83 -10.83 4.13 0.46
C ALA A 83 -9.76 3.06 0.68
N TYR A 84 -9.02 3.12 1.79
CA TYR A 84 -8.04 2.08 2.16
C TYR A 84 -8.70 0.73 2.42
N GLN A 85 -9.83 0.68 3.13
CA GLN A 85 -10.57 -0.55 3.35
C GLN A 85 -11.03 -1.17 2.03
N ILE A 86 -11.48 -0.37 1.06
CA ILE A 86 -11.83 -0.86 -0.29
C ILE A 86 -10.60 -1.47 -0.99
N CYS A 87 -9.46 -0.80 -0.91
CA CYS A 87 -8.21 -1.30 -1.48
C CYS A 87 -7.75 -2.62 -0.85
N VAL A 88 -7.82 -2.74 0.48
CA VAL A 88 -7.54 -4.00 1.21
C VAL A 88 -8.52 -5.09 0.78
N ASN A 89 -9.81 -4.79 0.69
CA ASN A 89 -10.83 -5.75 0.25
C ASN A 89 -10.58 -6.25 -1.18
N TRP A 90 -10.10 -5.40 -2.08
CA TRP A 90 -9.67 -5.85 -3.41
C TRP A 90 -8.49 -6.81 -3.33
N CYS A 91 -7.49 -6.52 -2.49
CA CYS A 91 -6.35 -7.42 -2.28
C CYS A 91 -6.81 -8.78 -1.76
N LEU A 92 -7.65 -8.81 -0.72
CA LEU A 92 -8.19 -10.04 -0.14
C LEU A 92 -8.99 -10.85 -1.17
N LYS A 93 -9.85 -10.20 -1.96
CA LYS A 93 -10.63 -10.86 -3.03
C LYS A 93 -9.74 -11.50 -4.10
N GLU A 94 -8.58 -10.90 -4.36
CA GLU A 94 -7.58 -11.36 -5.32
C GLU A 94 -6.58 -12.36 -4.70
N GLY A 95 -6.79 -12.77 -3.45
CA GLY A 95 -5.90 -13.66 -2.71
C GLY A 95 -4.59 -13.02 -2.26
N ILE A 96 -4.43 -11.70 -2.34
CA ILE A 96 -3.24 -10.96 -1.93
C ILE A 96 -3.34 -10.67 -0.43
N THR A 97 -2.65 -11.48 0.37
CA THR A 97 -2.68 -11.40 1.85
C THR A 97 -1.34 -10.97 2.45
N ASN A 98 -0.27 -11.02 1.67
CA ASN A 98 1.09 -10.59 2.05
C ASN A 98 1.85 -10.08 0.81
N ILE A 99 3.03 -9.49 1.04
CA ILE A 99 3.81 -8.84 -0.02
C ILE A 99 4.29 -9.79 -1.13
N THR A 100 4.49 -11.07 -0.83
CA THR A 100 5.02 -12.06 -1.79
C THR A 100 4.05 -12.32 -2.93
N HIS A 101 2.74 -12.19 -2.68
CA HIS A 101 1.69 -12.38 -3.69
C HIS A 101 1.69 -11.29 -4.79
N LEU A 102 2.54 -10.26 -4.66
CA LEU A 102 2.75 -9.26 -5.72
C LEU A 102 3.74 -9.71 -6.80
N GLU A 103 4.41 -10.85 -6.62
CA GLU A 103 5.45 -11.35 -7.54
C GLU A 103 4.94 -11.59 -8.97
N SER A 104 3.71 -12.08 -9.12
CA SER A 104 3.04 -12.27 -10.41
C SER A 104 2.25 -11.04 -10.88
N ARG A 105 2.38 -9.89 -10.21
CA ARG A 105 1.55 -8.69 -10.40
C ARG A 105 2.37 -7.44 -10.72
N ILE A 106 3.51 -7.62 -11.39
CA ILE A 106 4.38 -6.53 -11.85
C ILE A 106 3.90 -6.09 -13.24
N LEU A 107 3.61 -4.80 -13.40
CA LEU A 107 3.08 -4.20 -14.63
C LEU A 107 4.05 -3.16 -15.18
N ASN A 108 4.09 -3.02 -16.50
CA ASN A 108 4.73 -1.86 -17.13
C ASN A 108 3.98 -0.56 -16.78
N ASP A 109 4.57 0.60 -17.09
CA ASP A 109 4.03 1.88 -16.61
C ASP A 109 2.61 2.19 -17.14
N ASP A 110 2.35 1.91 -18.42
CA ASP A 110 1.03 2.12 -19.02
C ASP A 110 -0.04 1.21 -18.40
N GLN A 111 0.26 -0.08 -18.26
CA GLN A 111 -0.62 -1.04 -17.60
C GLN A 111 -0.85 -0.65 -16.15
N TYR A 112 0.19 -0.25 -15.41
CA TYR A 112 0.08 0.16 -14.02
C TYR A 112 -0.80 1.41 -13.87
N ARG A 113 -0.61 2.41 -14.74
CA ARG A 113 -1.44 3.61 -14.77
C ARG A 113 -2.92 3.27 -14.98
N LEU A 114 -3.23 2.43 -15.97
CA LEU A 114 -4.61 2.05 -16.29
C LEU A 114 -5.23 1.14 -15.23
N MET A 115 -4.54 0.06 -14.85
CA MET A 115 -5.07 -0.99 -13.98
C MET A 115 -5.10 -0.59 -12.50
N TRP A 116 -4.16 0.27 -12.07
CA TRP A 116 -4.05 0.71 -10.69
C TRP A 116 -4.45 2.18 -10.50
N HIS A 117 -3.75 3.12 -11.14
CA HIS A 117 -4.01 4.55 -10.87
C HIS A 117 -5.43 4.97 -11.24
N GLU A 118 -5.93 4.57 -12.41
CA GLU A 118 -7.31 4.92 -12.77
C GLU A 118 -8.36 4.22 -11.91
N ARG A 119 -8.10 2.97 -11.53
CA ARG A 119 -8.98 2.21 -10.62
C ARG A 119 -9.12 2.93 -9.28
N CYS A 120 -7.99 3.32 -8.67
CA CYS A 120 -7.97 4.08 -7.43
C CYS A 120 -8.64 5.45 -7.59
N ARG A 121 -8.33 6.20 -8.66
CA ARG A 121 -8.95 7.51 -8.95
C ARG A 121 -10.48 7.42 -9.04
N LYS A 122 -11.00 6.44 -9.79
CA LYS A 122 -12.45 6.22 -9.95
C LYS A 122 -13.11 5.87 -8.61
N MET A 123 -12.48 5.03 -7.80
CA MET A 123 -12.99 4.66 -6.48
C MET A 123 -12.98 5.85 -5.51
N GLN A 124 -11.88 6.59 -5.42
CA GLN A 124 -11.76 7.75 -4.54
C GLN A 124 -12.79 8.84 -4.91
N ALA A 125 -13.02 9.09 -6.20
CA ALA A 125 -14.07 10.01 -6.64
C ALA A 125 -15.48 9.57 -6.17
N LYS A 126 -15.78 8.27 -6.26
CA LYS A 126 -17.06 7.70 -5.77
C LYS A 126 -17.20 7.83 -4.26
N VAL A 127 -16.15 7.54 -3.50
CA VAL A 127 -16.14 7.68 -2.04
C VAL A 127 -16.36 9.15 -1.64
N ARG A 128 -15.62 10.08 -2.24
CA ARG A 128 -15.79 11.52 -1.99
C ARG A 128 -17.21 11.99 -2.28
N LYS A 129 -17.80 11.59 -3.42
CA LYS A 129 -19.18 11.95 -3.79
C LYS A 129 -20.21 11.39 -2.80
N ARG A 130 -20.03 10.15 -2.33
CA ARG A 130 -20.91 9.55 -1.31
C ARG A 130 -20.83 10.31 0.02
N LYS A 131 -19.62 10.70 0.45
CA LYS A 131 -19.42 11.48 1.68
C LYS A 131 -20.04 12.88 1.59
N SER A 132 -19.90 13.56 0.46
CA SER A 132 -20.51 14.89 0.26
C SER A 132 -22.05 14.83 0.21
N GLN A 133 -22.63 13.77 -0.36
CA GLN A 133 -24.08 13.58 -0.40
C GLN A 133 -24.64 13.13 0.96
N GLY A 134 -23.89 12.32 1.72
CA GLY A 134 -24.26 11.88 3.06
C GLY A 134 -24.21 13.00 4.12
N SER A 135 -23.37 14.03 3.95
CA SER A 135 -23.34 15.17 4.87
C SER A 135 -24.48 16.18 4.64
N LEU A 136 -25.12 16.16 3.46
CA LEU A 136 -26.28 17.00 3.13
C LEU A 136 -27.61 16.47 3.68
N ASN A 137 -27.65 15.21 4.13
CA ASN A 137 -28.86 14.53 4.60
C ASN A 137 -28.87 14.25 6.12
N LYS A 138 -28.03 14.92 6.92
CA LYS A 138 -28.17 14.87 8.38
C LYS A 138 -29.33 15.78 8.79
N PRO A 139 -30.42 15.27 9.41
CA PRO A 139 -31.43 16.15 9.98
C PRO A 139 -30.78 16.97 11.11
N SER A 140 -31.11 18.26 11.14
CA SER A 140 -30.74 19.23 12.16
C SER A 140 -31.21 18.82 13.55
#